data_AF-A0A072UEN6-F1
#
_entry.id   AF-A0A072UEN6-F1
#
_cell.length_a   1.000
_cell.length_b   1.000
_cell.length_c   1.000
_cell.angle_alpha   90.00
_cell.angle_beta   90.00
_cell.angle_gamma   90.00
#
_symmetry.space_group_name_H-M   'P 1'
#
loop_
_entity.id
_entity.type
_entity.pdbx_description
1 polymer ?
#
loop_
_entity_poly.entity_id
_entity_poly.type
_entity_poly.pdbx_seq_one_letter_code
_entity_poly.pdbx_strand_id
1 'polypeptide(L)'
;MLQDQRMKSLLLRIAALEPSYTIHCPLLSSLVNHCLQRIFKSPTHPPYDSMIKRAMKELDEKSGLTEEAISEFIRRQYDKDLPFDHASILHIHLQKLCMSGELLCTENEKYVFADCESEVEEEYDEEDEEEEEKEDGDKEEKED
;
A
#
# COMPACT_ATOMS: atom_id res chain seq x y z
N MET A 1 -11.86 37.60 -22.85
CA MET A 1 -12.24 38.88 -22.20
C MET A 1 -13.49 38.76 -21.31
N LEU A 2 -14.60 38.15 -21.77
CA LEU A 2 -15.83 38.06 -20.97
C LEU A 2 -15.73 37.14 -19.73
N GLN A 3 -15.02 36.01 -19.82
CA GLN A 3 -14.78 35.11 -18.67
C GLN A 3 -13.91 35.77 -17.58
N ASP A 4 -12.89 36.51 -17.99
CA ASP A 4 -12.01 37.25 -17.07
C ASP A 4 -12.79 38.35 -16.32
N GLN A 5 -13.68 39.09 -17.01
CA GLN A 5 -14.55 40.06 -16.35
C GLN A 5 -15.55 39.41 -15.39
N ARG A 6 -16.13 38.27 -15.77
CA ARG A 6 -17.02 37.50 -14.88
C ARG A 6 -16.28 37.01 -13.64
N MET A 7 -15.04 36.54 -13.79
CA MET A 7 -14.18 36.11 -12.68
C MET A 7 -13.89 37.27 -11.73
N LYS A 8 -13.47 38.42 -12.26
CA LYS A 8 -13.15 39.63 -11.49
C LYS A 8 -14.36 40.16 -10.73
N SER A 9 -15.53 40.17 -11.36
CA SER A 9 -16.79 40.58 -10.73
C SER A 9 -17.19 39.65 -9.58
N LEU A 10 -17.07 38.34 -9.75
CA LEU A 10 -17.33 37.37 -8.69
C LEU A 10 -16.35 37.53 -7.53
N LEU A 11 -15.06 37.71 -7.81
CA LEU A 11 -14.03 37.89 -6.78
C LEU A 11 -14.31 39.13 -5.92
N LEU A 12 -14.69 40.24 -6.56
CA LEU A 12 -15.04 41.48 -5.86
C LEU A 12 -16.27 41.31 -4.96
N ARG A 13 -17.27 40.55 -5.42
CA ARG A 13 -18.46 40.24 -4.63
C ARG A 13 -18.15 39.35 -3.43
N ILE A 14 -17.24 38.38 -3.58
CA ILE A 14 -16.79 37.51 -2.48
C ILE A 14 -15.99 38.31 -1.45
N ALA A 15 -15.09 39.19 -1.91
CA ALA A 15 -14.26 40.04 -1.04
C ALA A 15 -15.08 41.08 -0.26
N ALA A 16 -16.25 41.47 -0.77
CA ALA A 16 -17.18 42.38 -0.10
C ALA A 16 -18.11 41.68 0.91
N LEU A 17 -18.04 40.35 1.06
CA LEU A 17 -18.75 39.64 2.11
C LEU A 17 -17.96 39.75 3.42
N GLU A 18 -18.62 40.23 4.48
CA GLU A 18 -18.02 40.28 5.83
C GLU A 18 -17.71 38.85 6.31
N PRO A 19 -16.47 38.55 6.74
CA PRO A 19 -16.03 37.19 7.11
C PRO A 19 -16.77 36.62 8.33
N SER A 20 -17.52 37.47 9.05
CA SER A 20 -18.20 37.16 10.31
C SER A 20 -19.66 36.75 10.15
N TYR A 21 -20.26 36.86 8.97
CA TYR A 21 -21.58 36.27 8.74
C TYR A 21 -21.39 34.76 8.60
N THR A 22 -22.00 34.00 9.51
CA THR A 22 -22.09 32.54 9.42
C THR A 22 -22.43 32.18 7.98
N ILE A 23 -21.60 31.34 7.37
CA ILE A 23 -21.67 30.94 5.96
C ILE A 23 -23.00 30.21 5.72
N HIS A 24 -24.09 30.98 5.64
CA HIS A 24 -25.44 30.51 5.39
C HIS A 24 -25.85 30.94 3.99
N CYS A 25 -24.89 30.86 3.07
CA CYS A 25 -25.09 31.07 1.65
C CYS A 25 -25.46 29.70 1.06
N PRO A 26 -26.72 29.42 0.69
CA PRO A 26 -27.13 28.10 0.18
C PRO A 26 -26.35 27.72 -1.09
N LEU A 27 -25.96 28.73 -1.87
CA LEU A 27 -25.09 28.56 -3.05
C LEU A 27 -23.68 28.13 -2.68
N LEU A 28 -23.12 28.64 -1.59
CA LEU A 28 -21.78 28.24 -1.12
C LEU A 28 -21.83 26.86 -0.47
N SER A 29 -22.85 26.56 0.33
CA SER A 29 -23.04 25.20 0.87
C SER A 29 -23.26 24.19 -0.26
N SER A 30 -24.03 24.54 -1.29
CA SER A 30 -24.21 23.71 -2.49
C SER A 30 -22.91 23.55 -3.28
N LEU A 31 -22.13 24.63 -3.48
CA LEU A 31 -20.83 24.56 -4.16
C LEU A 31 -19.82 23.74 -3.38
N VAL A 32 -19.76 23.92 -2.06
CA VAL A 32 -18.92 23.12 -1.16
C VAL A 32 -19.35 21.66 -1.24
N ASN A 33 -20.64 21.34 -1.06
CA ASN A 33 -21.13 19.96 -1.16
C ASN A 33 -20.86 19.35 -2.54
N HIS A 34 -21.05 20.10 -3.62
CA HIS A 34 -20.76 19.64 -4.98
C HIS A 34 -19.25 19.43 -5.20
N CYS A 35 -18.40 20.33 -4.69
CA CYS A 35 -16.95 20.17 -4.71
C CYS A 35 -16.52 18.96 -3.87
N LEU A 36 -17.06 18.80 -2.66
CA LEU A 36 -16.78 17.66 -1.79
C LEU A 36 -17.21 16.35 -2.44
N GLN A 37 -18.42 16.27 -3.00
CA GLN A 37 -18.88 15.10 -3.75
C GLN A 37 -18.09 14.82 -5.02
N ARG A 38 -17.41 15.82 -5.60
CA ARG A 38 -16.55 15.63 -6.76
C ARG A 38 -15.12 15.21 -6.36
N ILE A 39 -14.63 15.71 -5.23
CA ILE A 39 -13.26 15.49 -4.73
C ILE A 39 -13.17 14.21 -3.89
N PHE A 40 -14.19 13.92 -3.09
CA PHE A 40 -14.25 12.78 -2.16
C PHE A 40 -15.15 11.66 -2.68
N LYS A 41 -15.29 11.50 -4.00
CA LYS A 41 -15.84 10.25 -4.53
C LYS A 41 -14.93 9.13 -4.04
N SER A 42 -15.51 8.09 -3.45
CA SER A 42 -14.78 6.89 -3.12
C SER A 42 -14.07 6.42 -4.39
N PRO A 43 -12.74 6.28 -4.38
CA PRO A 43 -12.03 5.77 -5.54
C PRO A 43 -12.61 4.40 -5.89
N THR A 44 -12.97 4.20 -7.16
CA THR A 44 -13.46 2.88 -7.63
C THR A 44 -12.31 1.88 -7.76
N HIS A 45 -11.06 2.36 -7.71
CA HIS A 45 -9.88 1.52 -7.73
C HIS A 45 -9.42 1.15 -6.31
N PRO A 46 -8.71 0.01 -6.15
CA PRO A 46 -8.05 -0.33 -4.88
C PRO A 46 -7.01 0.72 -4.46
N PRO A 47 -6.56 0.74 -3.20
CA PRO A 47 -5.44 1.58 -2.77
C PRO A 47 -4.19 1.35 -3.63
N TYR A 48 -3.39 2.40 -3.82
CA TYR A 48 -2.18 2.32 -4.65
C TYR A 48 -1.23 1.21 -4.19
N ASP A 49 -1.03 1.04 -2.89
CA ASP A 49 -0.17 -0.01 -2.34
C ASP A 49 -0.61 -1.41 -2.81
N SER A 50 -1.93 -1.66 -2.87
CA SER A 50 -2.48 -2.92 -3.39
C SER A 50 -2.28 -3.05 -4.90
N MET A 51 -2.46 -1.97 -5.65
CA MET A 51 -2.24 -1.96 -7.10
C MET A 51 -0.77 -2.19 -7.46
N ILE A 52 0.16 -1.57 -6.73
CA ILE A 52 1.61 -1.72 -6.88
C ILE A 52 2.02 -3.17 -6.57
N LYS A 53 1.63 -3.70 -5.41
CA LYS A 53 1.93 -5.09 -5.02
C LYS A 53 1.42 -6.10 -6.04
N ARG A 54 0.23 -5.85 -6.59
CA ARG A 54 -0.34 -6.66 -7.67
C ARG A 54 0.49 -6.58 -8.95
N ALA A 55 0.91 -5.37 -9.35
CA ALA A 55 1.78 -5.18 -10.51
C ALA A 55 3.11 -5.93 -10.35
N MET A 56 3.74 -5.83 -9.18
CA MET A 56 4.96 -6.56 -8.84
C MET A 56 4.80 -8.06 -9.02
N LYS A 57 3.72 -8.62 -8.46
CA LYS A 57 3.44 -10.05 -8.50
C LYS A 57 3.08 -10.58 -9.90
N GLU A 58 2.38 -9.79 -10.71
CA GLU A 58 1.91 -10.23 -12.04
C GLU A 58 2.95 -10.02 -13.14
N LEU A 59 3.79 -8.99 -13.07
CA LEU A 59 4.85 -8.75 -14.06
C LEU A 59 6.10 -9.60 -13.79
N ASP A 60 6.33 -10.00 -12.54
CA ASP A 60 7.38 -10.96 -12.10
C ASP A 60 8.74 -10.76 -12.79
N GLU A 61 9.21 -9.51 -12.83
CA GLU A 61 10.49 -9.19 -13.44
C GLU A 61 11.62 -9.35 -12.41
N LYS A 62 12.49 -10.36 -12.62
CA LYS A 62 13.60 -10.68 -11.71
C LYS A 62 14.54 -9.51 -11.37
N SER A 63 14.63 -8.51 -12.26
CA SER A 63 15.48 -7.34 -12.07
C SER A 63 14.79 -6.16 -11.39
N GLY A 64 13.54 -6.36 -10.95
CA GLY A 64 12.65 -5.30 -10.52
C GLY A 64 11.95 -4.60 -11.68
N LEU A 65 11.01 -3.74 -11.33
CA LEU A 65 10.15 -3.05 -12.27
C LEU A 65 10.39 -1.54 -12.21
N THR A 66 10.40 -0.88 -13.36
CA THR A 66 10.48 0.59 -13.41
C THR A 66 9.14 1.21 -13.01
N GLU A 67 9.15 2.48 -12.60
CA GLU A 67 7.92 3.22 -12.29
C GLU A 67 6.96 3.23 -13.49
N GLU A 68 7.49 3.32 -14.71
CA GLU A 68 6.71 3.29 -15.96
C GLU A 68 6.02 1.94 -16.16
N ALA A 69 6.71 0.82 -15.91
CA ALA A 69 6.13 -0.52 -16.06
C ALA A 69 4.95 -0.71 -15.09
N ILE A 70 5.10 -0.23 -13.86
CA ILE A 70 4.04 -0.25 -12.84
C ILE A 70 2.88 0.65 -13.26
N SER A 71 3.17 1.88 -13.70
CA SER A 71 2.19 2.85 -14.17
C SER A 71 1.38 2.29 -15.34
N GLU A 72 2.04 1.68 -16.33
CA GLU A 72 1.37 1.06 -17.46
C GLU A 72 0.44 -0.08 -17.03
N PHE A 73 0.89 -0.96 -16.13
CA PHE A 73 0.05 -2.03 -15.59
C PHE A 73 -1.20 -1.46 -14.89
N ILE A 74 -1.02 -0.47 -14.01
CA ILE A 74 -2.11 0.16 -13.27
C ILE A 74 -3.10 0.82 -14.23
N ARG A 75 -2.61 1.56 -15.22
CA ARG A 75 -3.46 2.17 -16.25
C ARG A 75 -4.24 1.13 -17.02
N ARG A 76 -3.61 0.06 -17.51
CA ARG A 76 -4.31 -0.99 -18.26
C ARG A 76 -5.43 -1.63 -17.43
N GLN A 77 -5.24 -1.76 -16.12
CA GLN A 77 -6.16 -2.47 -15.26
C GLN A 77 -7.25 -1.59 -14.63
N TYR A 78 -6.99 -0.28 -14.46
CA TYR A 78 -7.85 0.66 -13.72
C TYR A 78 -8.09 2.01 -14.44
N ASP A 79 -7.84 2.10 -15.77
CA ASP A 79 -7.83 3.34 -16.58
C ASP A 79 -9.00 4.30 -16.33
N LYS A 80 -10.21 3.76 -16.17
CA LYS A 80 -11.45 4.56 -16.07
C LYS A 80 -11.56 5.36 -14.78
N ASP A 81 -10.87 4.93 -13.74
CA ASP A 81 -11.06 5.40 -12.37
C ASP A 81 -9.82 6.08 -11.80
N LEU A 82 -8.71 6.08 -12.53
CA LEU A 82 -7.47 6.66 -12.07
C LEU A 82 -7.55 8.20 -11.98
N PRO A 83 -6.98 8.80 -10.92
CA PRO A 83 -6.85 10.25 -10.84
C PRO A 83 -6.08 10.80 -12.04
N PHE A 84 -6.40 12.04 -12.41
CA PHE A 84 -5.72 12.73 -13.53
C PHE A 84 -4.19 12.73 -13.37
N ASP A 85 -3.71 12.91 -12.15
CA ASP A 85 -2.28 12.94 -11.81
C ASP A 85 -1.79 11.60 -11.23
N HIS A 86 -2.15 10.51 -11.90
CA HIS A 86 -1.78 9.15 -11.48
C HIS A 86 -0.28 8.99 -11.27
N ALA A 87 0.56 9.55 -12.16
CA ALA A 87 2.00 9.39 -12.09
C ALA A 87 2.59 9.98 -10.80
N SER A 88 2.23 11.22 -10.45
CA SER A 88 2.71 11.85 -9.21
C SER A 88 2.23 11.11 -7.96
N ILE A 89 0.99 10.62 -7.97
CA ILE A 89 0.43 9.83 -6.86
C ILE A 89 1.17 8.49 -6.73
N LEU A 90 1.43 7.81 -7.85
CA LEU A 90 2.20 6.57 -7.89
C LEU A 90 3.59 6.77 -7.29
N HIS A 91 4.30 7.81 -7.74
CA HIS A 91 5.63 8.16 -7.25
C HIS A 91 5.65 8.34 -5.72
N ILE A 92 4.70 9.11 -5.18
CA ILE A 92 4.57 9.33 -3.73
C ILE A 92 4.34 8.01 -3.00
N HIS A 93 3.50 7.13 -3.54
CA HIS A 93 3.24 5.82 -2.92
C HIS A 93 4.45 4.89 -2.98
N LEU A 94 5.20 4.87 -4.08
CA LEU A 94 6.43 4.09 -4.20
C LEU A 94 7.48 4.57 -3.20
N GLN A 95 7.68 5.88 -3.06
CA GLN A 95 8.58 6.44 -2.03
C GLN A 95 8.16 6.02 -0.63
N LYS A 96 6.87 6.08 -0.31
CA LYS A 96 6.35 5.64 0.99
C LYS A 96 6.63 4.16 1.26
N LEU A 97 6.41 3.30 0.27
CA LEU A 97 6.68 1.86 0.40
C LEU A 97 8.18 1.59 0.60
N CYS A 98 9.05 2.32 -0.10
CA CYS A 98 10.49 2.28 0.14
C CYS A 98 10.86 2.74 1.57
N MET A 99 10.25 3.82 2.06
CA MET A 99 10.48 4.31 3.42
C MET A 99 9.99 3.33 4.50
N SER A 100 8.93 2.58 4.22
CA SER A 100 8.41 1.54 5.13
C SER A 100 9.24 0.26 5.11
N GLY A 101 10.17 0.11 4.16
CA GLY A 101 10.95 -1.10 3.97
C GLY A 101 10.19 -2.24 3.28
N GLU A 102 9.02 -1.99 2.71
CA GLU A 102 8.27 -3.00 1.93
C GLU A 102 8.85 -3.20 0.52
N LEU A 103 9.43 -2.13 -0.04
CA LEU A 103 10.09 -2.13 -1.33
C LEU A 103 11.53 -1.59 -1.20
N LEU A 104 12.39 -1.97 -2.12
CA LEU A 104 13.72 -1.40 -2.30
C LEU A 104 13.80 -0.74 -3.69
N CYS A 105 14.34 0.47 -3.73
CA CYS A 105 14.69 1.14 -4.99
C CYS A 105 16.17 0.87 -5.29
N THR A 106 16.43 0.26 -6.43
CA THR A 106 17.78 -0.05 -6.92
C THR A 106 18.44 1.18 -7.54
N GLU A 107 19.76 1.12 -7.77
CA GLU A 107 20.51 2.20 -8.43
C GLU A 107 20.00 2.53 -9.85
N ASN A 108 19.31 1.59 -10.49
CA ASN A 108 18.74 1.74 -11.83
C ASN A 108 17.28 2.22 -11.82
N GLU A 109 16.82 2.82 -10.70
CA GLU A 109 15.45 3.33 -10.54
C GLU A 109 14.36 2.24 -10.73
N LYS A 110 14.71 0.99 -10.42
CA LYS A 110 13.78 -0.15 -10.40
C LYS A 110 13.40 -0.51 -8.96
N TYR A 111 12.15 -0.95 -8.79
CA TYR A 111 11.57 -1.37 -7.52
C TYR A 111 11.51 -2.90 -7.43
N VAL A 112 11.92 -3.44 -6.27
CA VAL A 112 11.83 -4.85 -5.90
C VAL A 112 11.20 -4.99 -4.52
N PHE A 113 10.63 -6.16 -4.21
CA PHE A 113 10.23 -6.47 -2.84
C PHE A 113 11.47 -6.54 -1.93
N ALA A 114 11.34 -6.06 -0.70
CA ALA A 114 12.33 -6.33 0.32
C ALA A 114 12.13 -7.77 0.78
N ASP A 115 12.96 -8.70 0.29
CA ASP A 115 12.90 -10.10 0.68
C ASP A 115 13.08 -10.22 2.21
N CYS A 116 11.99 -10.58 2.88
CA CYS A 116 11.99 -10.95 4.30
C CYS A 116 11.83 -12.48 4.38
N GLU A 117 12.78 -13.23 3.82
CA GLU A 117 12.87 -14.67 4.08
C GLU A 117 13.36 -14.86 5.52
N SER A 118 12.44 -14.91 6.49
CA SER A 118 12.69 -15.66 7.72
C SER A 118 12.15 -17.07 7.52
N GLU A 119 12.83 -17.86 6.71
CA GLU A 119 12.76 -19.31 6.82
C GLU A 119 13.49 -19.67 8.11
N VAL A 120 12.76 -19.67 9.23
CA VAL A 120 13.17 -20.44 10.40
C VAL A 120 12.87 -21.89 10.05
N GLU A 121 13.86 -22.57 9.48
CA GLU A 121 13.89 -24.03 9.54
C GLU A 121 14.06 -24.39 11.02
N GLU A 122 12.95 -24.81 11.65
CA GLU A 122 13.00 -25.47 12.95
C GLU A 122 13.66 -26.84 12.74
N GLU A 123 14.97 -26.90 12.96
CA GLU A 123 15.72 -28.15 13.08
C GLU A 123 15.25 -28.86 14.36
N TYR A 124 14.63 -30.03 14.20
CA TYR A 124 14.23 -30.90 15.31
C TYR A 124 15.47 -31.69 15.77
N ASP A 125 15.92 -31.45 17.00
CA ASP A 125 16.87 -32.34 17.67
C ASP A 125 16.12 -33.59 18.19
N GLU A 126 16.34 -34.75 17.54
CA GLU A 126 15.98 -36.07 18.09
C GLU A 126 17.03 -36.43 19.15
N GLU A 127 16.67 -36.35 20.43
CA GLU A 127 17.49 -36.88 21.54
C GLU A 127 17.34 -38.42 21.61
N ASP A 128 18.39 -39.13 21.20
CA ASP A 128 18.63 -40.54 21.51
C ASP A 128 18.92 -40.69 23.03
N GLU A 129 17.96 -41.25 23.78
CA GLU A 129 18.23 -41.78 25.13
C GLU A 129 18.38 -43.31 25.07
N GLU A 130 19.63 -43.76 25.04
CA GLU A 130 20.01 -45.16 25.30
C GLU A 130 20.30 -45.39 26.80
N GLU A 131 19.89 -46.59 27.25
CA GLU A 131 20.38 -47.39 28.38
C GLU A 131 20.05 -46.97 29.83
N GLU A 132 19.16 -47.75 30.46
CA GLU A 132 19.35 -48.13 31.86
C GLU A 132 19.41 -49.66 32.00
N GLU A 133 20.59 -50.11 32.42
CA GLU A 133 20.90 -51.46 32.89
C GLU A 133 20.01 -51.85 34.07
N LYS A 134 19.49 -53.10 34.07
CA LYS A 134 18.83 -53.69 35.24
C LYS A 134 19.69 -54.83 35.78
N GLU A 135 20.24 -54.50 36.93
CA GLU A 135 21.06 -55.25 37.89
C GLU A 135 20.52 -56.64 38.25
N ASP A 136 21.49 -57.52 38.54
CA ASP A 136 21.37 -58.90 39.00
C ASP A 136 20.42 -59.09 40.20
N GLY A 137 19.60 -60.13 40.11
CA GLY A 137 18.74 -60.62 41.20
C GLY A 137 18.87 -62.12 41.35
N ASP A 138 19.84 -62.53 42.17
CA ASP A 138 20.08 -63.88 42.66
C ASP A 138 18.86 -64.44 43.42
N LYS A 139 18.53 -65.73 43.20
CA LYS A 139 17.91 -66.62 44.20
C LYS A 139 17.84 -68.07 43.72
N GLU A 140 18.73 -68.86 44.32
CA GLU A 140 18.55 -70.28 44.60
C GLU A 140 17.12 -70.61 45.06
N GLU A 141 16.54 -71.71 44.57
CA GLU A 141 15.90 -72.70 45.45
C GLU A 141 15.82 -74.09 44.79
N LYS A 142 16.07 -75.09 45.63
CA LYS A 142 16.35 -76.52 45.41
C LYS A 142 15.13 -77.35 45.00
N GLU A 143 15.33 -78.31 44.10
CA GLU A 143 15.25 -79.79 44.26
C GLU A 143 13.83 -80.41 44.28
N ASP A 144 13.66 -81.35 43.34
CA ASP A 144 12.94 -82.64 43.35
C ASP A 144 11.55 -82.80 44.00
#